data_AF-A0A453FFW8-F1
#
_entry.id   AF-A0A453FFW8-F1
#
_cell.length_a   1.000
_cell.length_b   1.000
_cell.length_c   1.000
_cell.angle_alpha   90.00
_cell.angle_beta   90.00
_cell.angle_gamma   90.00
#
_symmetry.space_group_name_H-M   'P 1'
#
loop_
_entity.id
_entity.type
_entity.pdbx_description
1 polymer ?
#
loop_
_entity_poly.entity_id
_entity_poly.type
_entity_poly.pdbx_seq_one_letter_code
_entity_poly.pdbx_strand_id
1 'polypeptide(L)'
;MELCFANKHATGKYAMGPGVPLGTPIVVEDKDKPNVMEGEGTTDEVLQHQPGSNFVLPTTSATQDPSPTSNKKRKRASGLTEEDSIQCSNMTDAMREIASAINNTCHAETHPDLYNAVMDLLVFEQDERLAVLDYLTEHKAKGLNFVKMNDEVRKASFKRILKANPDLL
;
A
#
# COMPACT_ATOMS: atom_id res chain seq x y z
N MET A 1 -5.47 37.40 43.61
CA MET A 1 -5.34 37.60 42.15
C MET A 1 -5.75 36.30 41.50
N GLU A 2 -6.83 36.37 40.73
CA GLU A 2 -7.66 35.25 40.28
C GLU A 2 -6.97 34.33 39.24
N LEU A 3 -7.58 33.15 39.07
CA LEU A 3 -7.22 32.06 38.19
C LEU A 3 -6.96 32.49 36.73
N CYS A 4 -5.78 32.17 36.19
CA CYS A 4 -5.46 32.38 34.76
C CYS A 4 -5.21 31.09 33.96
N PHE A 5 -5.54 29.90 34.48
CA PHE A 5 -5.41 28.65 33.73
C PHE A 5 -6.77 28.01 33.45
N ALA A 6 -7.56 28.69 32.62
CA ALA A 6 -8.81 28.16 32.09
C ALA A 6 -8.93 28.46 30.58
N ASN A 7 -7.95 27.99 29.80
CA ASN A 7 -8.18 27.45 28.44
C ASN A 7 -6.86 26.99 27.83
N LYS A 8 -6.72 25.67 27.62
CA LYS A 8 -5.60 25.07 26.89
C LYS A 8 -5.75 25.29 25.38
N HIS A 9 -5.62 26.53 24.93
CA HIS A 9 -5.34 26.82 23.51
C HIS A 9 -3.89 27.26 23.39
N ALA A 10 -2.99 26.31 23.17
CA ALA A 10 -1.64 26.60 22.71
C ALA A 10 -1.73 27.03 21.24
N THR A 11 -2.17 28.26 20.98
CA THR A 11 -2.00 28.88 19.67
C THR A 11 -0.50 29.11 19.49
N GLY A 12 0.15 28.22 18.73
CA GLY A 12 1.59 28.23 18.41
C GLY A 12 2.02 29.43 17.56
N LYS A 13 1.72 30.64 18.03
CA LYS A 13 2.08 31.93 17.42
C LYS A 13 3.37 32.50 18.01
N TYR A 14 3.91 31.86 19.05
CA TYR A 14 5.14 32.26 19.72
C TYR A 14 5.96 31.02 20.07
N ALA A 15 7.27 31.06 19.81
CA ALA A 15 8.20 30.07 20.34
C ALA A 15 8.34 30.26 21.86
N MET A 16 8.47 29.17 22.60
CA MET A 16 8.61 29.17 24.07
C MET A 16 10.03 29.63 24.48
N GLY A 17 10.37 30.89 24.17
CA GLY A 17 11.66 31.56 24.38
C GLY A 17 12.20 32.25 23.12
N PRO A 18 13.18 33.17 23.26
CA PRO A 18 12.95 34.58 23.57
C PRO A 18 12.12 35.30 22.48
N GLY A 19 10.86 35.65 22.81
CA GLY A 19 10.13 36.87 22.38
C GLY A 19 10.02 37.31 20.92
N VAL A 20 10.48 36.57 19.91
CA VAL A 20 10.42 37.02 18.50
C VAL A 20 9.18 36.46 17.79
N PRO A 21 8.35 37.29 17.14
CA PRO A 21 7.19 36.81 16.38
C PRO A 21 7.62 36.04 15.14
N LEU A 22 7.06 34.86 14.93
CA LEU A 22 7.14 34.14 13.65
C LEU A 22 6.34 34.95 12.61
N GLY A 23 6.96 35.25 11.48
CA GLY A 23 6.54 36.26 10.49
C GLY A 23 5.06 36.28 10.08
N THR A 24 4.65 37.39 9.46
CA THR A 24 3.26 37.71 9.12
C THR A 24 2.61 36.64 8.22
N PRO A 25 1.39 36.16 8.57
CA PRO A 25 0.61 35.29 7.70
C PRO A 25 0.14 36.06 6.46
N ILE A 26 0.14 35.36 5.32
CA ILE A 26 -0.32 35.86 4.03
C ILE A 26 -1.84 36.07 4.13
N VAL A 27 -2.30 37.30 3.91
CA VAL A 27 -3.73 37.64 3.86
C VAL A 27 -4.28 37.23 2.51
N VAL A 28 -5.30 36.37 2.49
CA VAL A 28 -6.12 36.11 1.30
C VAL A 28 -7.54 36.56 1.66
N GLU A 29 -8.09 37.47 0.85
CA GLU A 29 -9.41 38.08 1.01
C GLU A 29 -10.54 37.04 1.00
N ASP A 30 -11.52 37.24 1.89
CA ASP A 30 -12.73 36.44 2.08
C ASP A 30 -13.82 36.85 1.07
N LYS A 31 -14.34 35.87 0.31
CA LYS A 31 -15.57 35.98 -0.48
C LYS A 31 -16.39 34.70 -0.33
N ASP A 32 -17.35 34.75 0.59
CA ASP A 32 -18.66 34.09 0.59
C ASP A 32 -18.84 32.84 -0.30
N LYS A 33 -18.67 31.63 0.29
CA LYS A 33 -19.59 30.46 0.25
C LYS A 33 -18.91 29.16 0.74
N PRO A 34 -19.65 28.18 1.29
CA PRO A 34 -19.08 27.09 2.07
C PRO A 34 -18.47 26.02 1.15
N ASN A 35 -17.17 25.77 1.28
CA ASN A 35 -16.51 24.70 0.54
C ASN A 35 -16.39 23.44 1.41
N VAL A 36 -17.13 22.41 1.01
CA VAL A 36 -16.98 21.02 1.46
C VAL A 36 -15.63 20.53 0.96
N MET A 37 -14.80 20.01 1.86
CA MET A 37 -13.49 19.44 1.49
C MET A 37 -13.70 18.02 0.96
N GLU A 38 -13.86 17.88 -0.35
CA GLU A 38 -13.63 16.62 -1.07
C GLU A 38 -12.33 16.73 -1.87
N GLY A 39 -11.54 15.66 -1.80
CA GLY A 39 -10.19 15.59 -2.30
C GLY A 39 -10.08 15.16 -3.77
N GLU A 40 -8.82 15.22 -4.19
CA GLU A 40 -8.20 14.75 -5.44
C GLU A 40 -8.17 15.69 -6.66
N GLY A 41 -6.94 15.90 -7.14
CA GLY A 41 -6.63 16.09 -8.55
C GLY A 41 -5.67 17.23 -8.87
N THR A 42 -4.39 16.92 -9.07
CA THR A 42 -3.61 17.65 -10.09
C THR A 42 -2.65 16.70 -10.81
N THR A 43 -2.96 16.51 -12.08
CA THR A 43 -2.18 15.92 -13.19
C THR A 43 -0.85 16.67 -13.40
N ASP A 44 0.28 15.97 -13.46
CA ASP A 44 1.01 15.51 -14.67
C ASP A 44 1.84 16.61 -15.35
N GLU A 45 3.16 16.59 -15.10
CA GLU A 45 4.19 16.92 -16.09
C GLU A 45 5.37 15.95 -15.94
N VAL A 46 5.32 14.89 -16.75
CA VAL A 46 6.41 14.13 -17.38
C VAL A 46 7.81 14.73 -17.24
N LEU A 47 8.76 13.97 -16.67
CA LEU A 47 10.11 13.79 -17.22
C LEU A 47 10.74 12.45 -16.79
N GLN A 48 10.73 11.52 -17.76
CA GLN A 48 11.87 10.70 -18.19
C GLN A 48 12.40 9.61 -17.24
N HIS A 49 12.28 8.38 -17.75
CA HIS A 49 13.09 7.22 -17.40
C HIS A 49 14.56 7.58 -17.13
N GLN A 50 15.12 7.10 -16.01
CA GLN A 50 16.46 6.51 -16.07
C GLN A 50 16.65 5.36 -15.06
N PRO A 51 17.38 4.31 -15.46
CA PRO A 51 17.56 3.06 -14.73
C PRO A 51 18.81 3.08 -13.84
N GLY A 52 18.85 2.16 -12.87
CA GLY A 52 20.09 1.73 -12.24
C GLY A 52 20.50 2.53 -11.01
N SER A 53 19.93 2.15 -9.86
CA SER A 53 20.54 2.47 -8.57
C SER A 53 21.86 1.68 -8.43
N ASN A 54 22.95 2.25 -8.93
CA ASN A 54 24.28 1.71 -8.73
C ASN A 54 24.68 1.91 -7.26
N PHE A 55 24.79 0.81 -6.53
CA PHE A 55 25.42 0.78 -5.21
C PHE A 55 26.91 1.09 -5.40
N VAL A 56 27.31 2.32 -5.12
CA VAL A 56 28.72 2.74 -5.22
C VAL A 56 29.46 2.23 -3.99
N LEU A 57 30.20 1.13 -4.16
CA LEU A 57 31.30 0.76 -3.26
C LEU A 57 32.39 1.83 -3.37
N PRO A 58 32.94 2.34 -2.25
CA PRO A 58 34.06 3.26 -2.32
C PRO A 58 35.33 2.48 -2.72
N THR A 59 35.73 2.64 -3.97
CA THR A 59 37.05 2.26 -4.47
C THR A 59 38.11 3.09 -3.75
N THR A 60 38.98 2.43 -2.98
CA THR A 60 40.18 3.03 -2.41
C THR A 60 41.24 3.16 -3.49
N SER A 61 41.56 4.38 -3.92
CA SER A 61 42.82 4.68 -4.62
C SER A 61 43.83 5.25 -3.61
N ALA A 62 45.00 4.62 -3.60
CA ALA A 62 46.11 4.90 -2.69
C ALA A 62 46.97 6.08 -3.18
N THR A 63 47.51 6.89 -2.26
CA THR A 63 48.87 7.47 -2.33
C THR A 63 49.33 7.85 -0.90
N GLN A 64 50.31 7.08 -0.40
CA GLN A 64 51.51 7.40 0.42
C GLN A 64 51.56 8.72 1.23
N ASP A 65 52.10 8.85 2.46
CA ASP A 65 52.68 7.98 3.51
C ASP A 65 52.86 8.89 4.79
N PRO A 66 53.56 8.56 5.90
CA PRO A 66 52.93 8.46 7.23
C PRO A 66 53.49 9.44 8.29
N SER A 67 52.69 9.81 9.30
CA SER A 67 53.27 10.08 10.63
C SER A 67 52.21 10.02 11.76
N PRO A 68 52.55 9.50 12.95
CA PRO A 68 51.58 8.99 13.91
C PRO A 68 51.31 9.99 15.03
N THR A 69 50.06 10.37 15.26
CA THR A 69 49.64 10.84 16.59
C THR A 69 48.28 10.26 16.94
N SER A 70 48.28 9.47 18.02
CA SER A 70 47.13 8.91 18.72
C SER A 70 46.11 10.02 19.04
N ASN A 71 44.82 9.84 18.74
CA ASN A 71 43.91 9.14 19.65
C ASN A 71 42.75 8.49 18.87
N LYS A 72 42.64 7.17 19.03
CA LYS A 72 41.69 6.28 18.36
C LYS A 72 40.24 6.70 18.61
N LYS A 73 39.61 7.37 17.65
CA LYS A 73 38.15 7.33 17.53
C LYS A 73 37.81 5.91 17.08
N ARG A 74 37.28 5.10 18.00
CA ARG A 74 36.90 3.70 17.75
C ARG A 74 35.93 3.67 16.57
N LYS A 75 36.41 3.30 15.38
CA LYS A 75 35.55 2.95 14.25
C LYS A 75 34.75 1.75 14.73
N ARG A 76 33.45 1.93 15.02
CA ARG A 76 32.54 0.79 15.25
C ARG A 76 32.38 0.07 13.91
N ALA A 77 33.41 -0.68 13.53
CA ALA A 77 33.26 -1.75 12.56
C ALA A 77 32.65 -2.93 13.34
N SER A 78 31.38 -2.78 13.73
CA SER A 78 30.57 -3.95 14.00
C SER A 78 29.95 -4.29 12.66
N GLY A 79 30.72 -5.01 11.84
CA GLY A 79 30.07 -5.82 10.81
C GLY A 79 29.13 -6.78 11.53
N LEU A 80 28.00 -7.09 10.90
CA LEU A 80 27.09 -8.11 11.40
C LEU A 80 27.92 -9.36 11.67
N THR A 81 27.87 -9.89 12.89
CA THR A 81 28.55 -11.15 13.18
C THR A 81 27.86 -12.28 12.43
N GLU A 82 28.49 -13.46 12.36
CA GLU A 82 27.87 -14.62 11.74
C GLU A 82 26.51 -14.94 12.41
N GLU A 83 26.44 -14.81 13.73
CA GLU A 83 25.21 -14.99 14.50
C GLU A 83 24.15 -13.94 14.14
N ASP A 84 24.53 -12.66 13.99
CA ASP A 84 23.63 -11.60 13.54
C ASP A 84 23.09 -11.91 12.13
N SER A 85 23.94 -12.47 11.26
CA SER A 85 23.56 -12.83 9.90
C SER A 85 22.56 -14.00 9.86
N ILE A 86 22.75 -15.00 10.74
CA ILE A 86 21.83 -16.14 10.91
C ILE A 86 20.49 -15.67 11.51
N GLN A 87 20.52 -14.76 12.48
CA GLN A 87 19.30 -14.19 13.04
C GLN A 87 18.50 -13.40 11.99
N CYS A 88 19.18 -12.63 11.14
CA CYS A 88 18.55 -11.88 10.07
C CYS A 88 17.96 -12.80 8.99
N SER A 89 18.63 -13.91 8.64
CA SER A 89 18.08 -14.88 7.68
C SER A 89 16.84 -15.57 8.25
N ASN A 90 16.89 -16.04 9.50
CA ASN A 90 15.76 -16.70 10.15
C ASN A 90 14.55 -15.76 10.27
N MET A 91 14.77 -14.48 10.57
CA MET A 91 13.70 -13.49 10.60
C MET A 91 13.14 -13.22 9.20
N THR A 92 13.98 -13.21 8.16
CA THR A 92 13.53 -13.04 6.77
C THR A 92 12.63 -14.20 6.34
N ASP A 93 12.99 -15.43 6.71
CA ASP A 93 12.18 -16.62 6.41
C ASP A 93 10.87 -16.62 7.19
N ALA A 94 10.90 -16.29 8.49
CA ALA A 94 9.68 -16.13 9.29
C ALA A 94 8.75 -15.04 8.71
N MET A 95 9.31 -13.91 8.26
CA MET A 95 8.52 -12.84 7.64
C MET A 95 7.91 -13.28 6.30
N ARG A 96 8.63 -14.10 5.53
CA ARG A 96 8.12 -14.72 4.30
C ARG A 96 6.96 -15.67 4.58
N GLU A 97 7.07 -16.50 5.62
CA GLU A 97 5.98 -17.38 6.05
C GLU A 97 4.75 -16.59 6.50
N ILE A 98 4.93 -15.52 7.28
CA ILE A 98 3.83 -14.64 7.70
C ILE A 98 3.17 -13.98 6.48
N ALA A 99 3.96 -13.44 5.55
CA ALA A 99 3.44 -12.83 4.33
C ALA A 99 2.65 -13.85 3.47
N SER A 100 3.15 -15.09 3.37
CA SER A 100 2.46 -16.19 2.69
C SER A 100 1.15 -16.55 3.38
N ALA A 101 1.16 -16.69 4.72
CA ALA A 101 -0.04 -17.00 5.50
C ALA A 101 -1.11 -15.90 5.40
N ILE A 102 -0.71 -14.62 5.43
CA ILE A 102 -1.63 -13.49 5.24
C ILE A 102 -2.24 -13.52 3.84
N ASN A 103 -1.43 -13.73 2.79
CA ASN A 103 -1.94 -13.83 1.42
C ASN A 103 -2.90 -15.02 1.23
N ASN A 104 -2.63 -16.16 1.88
CA ASN A 104 -3.51 -17.32 1.82
C ASN A 104 -4.83 -17.12 2.59
N THR A 105 -4.81 -16.39 3.71
CA THR A 105 -6.00 -16.17 4.55
C THR A 105 -6.89 -15.02 4.08
N CYS A 106 -6.31 -13.99 3.45
CA CYS A 106 -7.06 -12.85 2.88
C CYS A 106 -8.03 -13.25 1.74
N HIS A 107 -7.86 -14.46 1.20
CA HIS A 107 -8.64 -14.97 0.08
C HIS A 107 -9.52 -16.16 0.45
N ALA A 108 -9.91 -16.36 1.70
CA ALA A 108 -10.77 -17.51 2.05
C ALA A 108 -12.22 -17.34 1.57
N GLU A 109 -12.76 -16.13 1.60
CA GLU A 109 -14.20 -15.90 1.39
C GLU A 109 -14.52 -15.44 -0.05
N THR A 110 -15.61 -15.98 -0.61
CA THR A 110 -16.19 -15.52 -1.87
C THR A 110 -17.13 -14.33 -1.64
N HIS A 111 -17.42 -13.56 -2.69
CA HIS A 111 -18.31 -12.41 -2.56
C HIS A 111 -19.72 -12.88 -2.13
N PRO A 112 -20.36 -12.26 -1.12
CA PRO A 112 -21.64 -12.73 -0.58
C PRO A 112 -22.75 -12.81 -1.64
N ASP A 113 -22.76 -11.86 -2.57
CA ASP A 113 -23.78 -11.83 -3.65
C ASP A 113 -23.45 -12.74 -4.84
N LEU A 114 -22.31 -13.42 -4.86
CA LEU A 114 -21.91 -14.27 -6.01
C LEU A 114 -22.90 -15.40 -6.24
N TYR A 115 -23.38 -16.02 -5.16
CA TYR A 115 -24.36 -17.11 -5.24
C TYR A 115 -25.64 -16.64 -5.95
N ASN A 116 -26.26 -15.55 -5.49
CA ASN A 116 -27.48 -15.01 -6.08
C ASN A 116 -27.24 -14.54 -7.52
N ALA A 117 -26.12 -13.85 -7.78
CA ALA A 117 -25.76 -13.39 -9.12
C ALA A 117 -25.68 -14.51 -10.16
N VAL A 118 -25.30 -15.73 -9.74
CA VAL A 118 -25.28 -16.92 -10.60
C VAL A 118 -26.63 -17.64 -10.61
N MET A 119 -27.23 -17.86 -9.44
CA MET A 119 -28.45 -18.67 -9.28
C MET A 119 -29.71 -17.99 -9.85
N ASP A 120 -29.74 -16.66 -9.90
CA ASP A 120 -30.85 -15.90 -10.49
C ASP A 120 -30.86 -15.93 -12.03
N LEU A 121 -29.83 -16.50 -12.66
CA LEU A 121 -29.78 -16.69 -14.12
C LEU A 121 -30.58 -17.93 -14.55
N LEU A 122 -31.90 -17.86 -14.34
CA LEU A 122 -32.87 -18.92 -14.63
C LEU A 122 -32.99 -19.31 -16.12
N VAL A 123 -32.33 -18.56 -17.01
CA VAL A 123 -32.27 -18.85 -18.46
C VAL A 123 -31.31 -20.02 -18.80
N PHE A 124 -30.47 -20.42 -17.85
CA PHE A 124 -29.51 -21.52 -18.00
C PHE A 124 -29.99 -22.75 -17.24
N GLU A 125 -29.39 -23.90 -17.51
CA GLU A 125 -29.69 -25.12 -16.75
C GLU A 125 -29.08 -25.05 -15.33
N GLN A 126 -29.65 -25.80 -14.38
CA GLN A 126 -29.14 -25.79 -13.00
C GLN A 126 -27.69 -26.30 -12.92
N ASP A 127 -27.35 -27.32 -13.69
CA ASP A 127 -26.00 -27.90 -13.71
C ASP A 127 -24.98 -26.90 -14.27
N GLU A 128 -25.36 -26.17 -15.33
CA GLU A 128 -24.54 -25.06 -15.86
C GLU A 128 -24.30 -23.98 -14.81
N ARG A 129 -25.32 -23.63 -14.02
CA ARG A 129 -25.19 -22.63 -12.95
C ARG A 129 -24.26 -23.10 -11.84
N LEU A 130 -24.34 -24.37 -11.44
CA LEU A 130 -23.45 -24.94 -10.43
C LEU A 130 -22.01 -24.98 -10.93
N ALA A 131 -21.78 -25.43 -12.16
CA ALA A 131 -20.45 -25.50 -12.74
C ALA A 131 -19.78 -24.12 -12.87
N VAL A 132 -20.54 -23.10 -13.30
CA VAL A 132 -20.04 -21.72 -13.35
C VAL A 132 -19.83 -21.14 -11.95
N LEU A 133 -20.68 -21.48 -10.98
CA LEU A 133 -20.48 -21.04 -9.60
C LEU A 133 -19.17 -21.59 -9.04
N ASP A 134 -18.92 -22.89 -9.16
CA ASP A 134 -17.67 -23.53 -8.71
C ASP A 134 -16.47 -22.85 -9.37
N TYR A 135 -16.49 -22.68 -10.70
CA TYR A 135 -15.46 -21.95 -11.44
C TYR A 135 -15.21 -20.53 -10.90
N LEU A 136 -16.25 -19.77 -10.58
CA LEU A 136 -16.12 -18.41 -10.07
C LEU A 136 -15.64 -18.37 -8.60
N THR A 137 -15.94 -19.40 -7.81
CA THR A 137 -15.42 -19.52 -6.43
C THR A 137 -13.91 -19.81 -6.41
N GLU A 138 -13.43 -20.61 -7.36
CA GLU A 138 -12.00 -20.85 -7.58
C GLU A 138 -11.29 -19.61 -8.14
N HIS A 139 -11.97 -18.87 -9.03
CA HIS A 139 -11.47 -17.65 -9.64
C HIS A 139 -12.08 -16.38 -9.05
N LYS A 140 -11.75 -16.09 -7.79
CA LYS A 140 -12.33 -14.97 -7.02
C LYS A 140 -12.35 -13.61 -7.73
N ALA A 141 -11.28 -13.25 -8.43
CA ALA A 141 -11.24 -11.99 -9.20
C ALA A 141 -12.30 -11.94 -10.32
N LYS A 142 -12.57 -13.08 -10.97
CA LYS A 142 -13.63 -13.20 -11.97
C LYS A 142 -15.00 -13.16 -11.30
N GLY A 143 -15.17 -13.87 -10.18
CA GLY A 143 -16.40 -13.83 -9.37
C GLY A 143 -16.78 -12.41 -8.92
N LEU A 144 -15.82 -11.64 -8.42
CA LEU A 144 -16.04 -10.25 -8.03
C LEU A 144 -16.49 -9.37 -9.20
N ASN A 145 -15.85 -9.51 -10.36
CA ASN A 145 -16.24 -8.77 -11.56
C ASN A 145 -17.62 -9.20 -12.06
N PHE A 146 -17.95 -10.49 -11.97
CA PHE A 146 -19.23 -11.04 -12.40
C PHE A 146 -20.41 -10.44 -11.63
N VAL A 147 -20.26 -10.24 -10.31
CA VAL A 147 -21.27 -9.58 -9.48
C VAL A 147 -21.50 -8.12 -9.90
N LYS A 148 -20.43 -7.41 -10.27
CA LYS A 148 -20.52 -5.99 -10.70
C LYS A 148 -21.16 -5.79 -12.07
N MET A 149 -21.27 -6.84 -12.89
CA MET A 149 -21.92 -6.76 -14.20
C MET A 149 -23.43 -6.55 -14.05
N ASN A 150 -24.03 -5.81 -14.99
CA ASN A 150 -25.49 -5.81 -15.13
C ASN A 150 -25.99 -7.17 -15.68
N ASP A 151 -27.29 -7.40 -15.66
CA ASP A 151 -27.86 -8.71 -15.99
C ASP A 151 -27.57 -9.19 -17.42
N GLU A 152 -27.56 -8.27 -18.40
CA GLU A 152 -27.27 -8.62 -19.80
C GLU A 152 -25.81 -9.05 -19.99
N VAL A 153 -24.88 -8.26 -19.46
CA VAL A 153 -23.45 -8.56 -19.51
C VAL A 153 -23.14 -9.81 -18.70
N ARG A 154 -23.82 -10.00 -17.56
CA ARG A 154 -23.66 -11.19 -16.72
C ARG A 154 -24.09 -12.46 -17.47
N LYS A 155 -25.23 -12.44 -18.17
CA LYS A 155 -25.68 -13.55 -19.04
C LYS A 155 -24.68 -13.82 -20.18
N ALA A 156 -24.14 -12.78 -20.81
CA ALA A 156 -23.14 -12.94 -21.86
C ALA A 156 -21.82 -13.52 -21.32
N SER A 157 -21.37 -13.04 -20.16
CA SER A 157 -20.19 -13.56 -19.46
C SER A 157 -20.38 -15.03 -19.07
N PHE A 158 -21.55 -15.40 -18.57
CA PHE A 158 -21.89 -16.79 -18.24
C PHE A 158 -21.72 -17.72 -19.45
N LYS A 159 -22.32 -17.36 -20.59
CA LYS A 159 -22.16 -18.11 -21.86
C LYS A 159 -20.69 -18.19 -22.30
N ARG A 160 -19.94 -17.11 -22.12
CA ARG A 160 -18.51 -17.07 -22.46
C ARG A 160 -17.70 -18.02 -21.58
N ILE A 161 -18.03 -18.13 -20.29
CA ILE A 161 -17.36 -19.05 -19.35
C ILE A 161 -17.60 -20.48 -19.78
N LEU A 162 -18.85 -20.88 -20.04
CA LEU A 162 -19.16 -22.24 -20.51
C LEU A 162 -18.44 -22.57 -21.82
N LYS A 163 -18.45 -21.64 -22.78
CA LYS A 163 -17.76 -21.84 -24.06
C LYS A 163 -16.24 -21.94 -23.92
N ALA A 164 -15.64 -21.19 -22.99
CA ALA A 164 -14.21 -21.18 -22.78
C ALA A 164 -13.71 -22.39 -21.98
N ASN A 165 -14.59 -23.05 -21.23
CA ASN A 165 -14.26 -24.18 -20.37
C ASN A 165 -15.27 -25.31 -20.62
N PRO A 166 -15.13 -26.05 -21.74
CA PRO A 166 -16.08 -27.11 -22.10
C PRO A 166 -16.10 -28.27 -21.09
N ASP A 167 -15.02 -28.44 -20.32
CA ASP A 167 -14.87 -29.49 -19.31
C ASP A 167 -15.67 -29.22 -18.01
N LEU A 168 -16.37 -28.08 -17.93
CA LEU A 168 -17.24 -27.74 -16.79
C LEU A 168 -18.56 -28.53 -16.80
N LEU A 169 -18.91 -29.19 -17.91
CA LEU A 169 -20.19 -29.89 -18.11
C LEU A 169 -19.99 -31.39 -18.36
#